data_AF-L1NRX9-F1
#
_entry.id   AF-L1NRX9-F1
#
_cell.length_a   1.000
_cell.length_b   1.000
_cell.length_c   1.000
_cell.angle_alpha   90.00
_cell.angle_beta   90.00
_cell.angle_gamma   90.00
#
_symmetry.space_group_name_H-M   'P 1'
#
loop_
_entity.id
_entity.type
_entity.pdbx_description
1 polymer ?
#
loop_
_entity_poly.entity_id
_entity_poly.type
_entity_poly.pdbx_seq_one_letter_code
_entity_poly.pdbx_strand_id
1 'polypeptide(L)'
;HDIERDVFSFLEDYPDMGFYFAKFPDQTFDISINNLDYSLFGKCWSGYFLTDEKGCVVLFQNKEKHFSDSDFIYTNNSLPYFLKSYSLFMSGIFLLKANREIFLEMSSEVSSSLVEKISLFDKPAAEETNFWGIISYLIDDCGIKINIPVSKYIESDRFQPNS
;
A
#
# COMPACT_ATOMS: atom_id res chain seq x y z
N HIS A 1 -5.92 0.84 -34.48
CA HIS A 1 -5.54 -0.39 -33.74
C HIS A 1 -4.73 0.07 -32.55
N ASP A 2 -5.43 0.46 -31.47
CA ASP A 2 -4.85 1.20 -30.33
C ASP A 2 -4.99 0.44 -29.00
N ILE A 3 -5.00 -0.90 -29.04
CA ILE A 3 -5.09 -1.74 -27.83
C ILE A 3 -3.68 -2.06 -27.26
N GLU A 4 -2.61 -1.90 -28.05
CA GLU A 4 -1.23 -2.14 -27.59
C GLU A 4 -0.58 -0.94 -26.90
N ARG A 5 -1.15 0.27 -27.00
CA ARG A 5 -0.55 1.50 -26.45
C ARG A 5 -0.66 1.66 -24.93
N ASP A 6 -1.36 0.76 -24.25
CA ASP A 6 -1.62 0.87 -22.81
C ASP A 6 -0.95 -0.22 -21.97
N VAL A 7 -0.11 -1.08 -22.56
CA VAL A 7 0.62 -2.12 -21.79
C VAL A 7 1.63 -1.49 -20.83
N PHE A 8 2.20 -0.33 -21.18
CA PHE A 8 3.20 0.35 -20.36
C PHE A 8 2.66 0.89 -19.03
N SER A 9 1.38 1.26 -18.93
CA SER A 9 0.77 1.71 -17.66
C SER A 9 0.62 0.58 -16.64
N PHE A 10 0.49 -0.66 -17.11
CA PHE A 10 0.54 -1.85 -16.25
C PHE A 10 1.98 -2.14 -15.77
N LEU A 11 2.99 -1.70 -16.53
CA LEU A 11 4.42 -1.85 -16.23
C LEU A 11 4.99 -0.74 -15.32
N GLU A 12 4.24 0.34 -15.03
CA GLU A 12 4.73 1.42 -14.17
C GLU A 12 4.61 1.11 -12.65
N ASP A 13 5.57 1.69 -11.92
CA ASP A 13 5.62 1.81 -10.46
C ASP A 13 4.22 2.06 -9.89
N TYR A 14 3.84 1.42 -8.78
CA TYR A 14 2.50 1.51 -8.21
C TYR A 14 2.34 2.81 -7.39
N PRO A 15 2.05 3.98 -8.00
CA PRO A 15 2.28 5.28 -7.38
C PRO A 15 1.07 5.72 -6.55
N ASP A 16 -0.08 5.06 -6.73
CA ASP A 16 -1.37 5.43 -6.16
C ASP A 16 -1.39 5.23 -4.64
N MET A 17 -0.55 4.32 -4.13
CA MET A 17 -0.30 4.17 -2.69
C MET A 17 0.91 4.99 -2.22
N GLY A 18 1.64 5.68 -3.10
CA GLY A 18 2.71 6.61 -2.70
C GLY A 18 3.76 6.02 -1.75
N PHE A 19 3.99 4.70 -1.79
CA PHE A 19 4.98 4.05 -0.94
C PHE A 19 6.37 4.56 -1.30
N TYR A 20 7.06 5.08 -0.30
CA TYR A 20 8.44 5.54 -0.43
C TYR A 20 9.20 5.13 0.82
N PHE A 21 10.38 4.52 0.66
CA PHE A 21 11.20 4.03 1.74
C PHE A 21 12.62 4.58 1.64
N ALA A 22 13.24 4.82 2.79
CA ALA A 22 14.67 5.05 2.89
C ALA A 22 15.42 3.86 2.27
N LYS A 23 16.36 4.14 1.37
CA LYS A 23 17.18 3.12 0.70
C LYS A 23 18.41 2.76 1.53
N PHE A 24 18.87 3.70 2.34
CA PHE A 24 20.05 3.57 3.18
C PHE A 24 19.76 4.04 4.62
N PRO A 25 20.45 3.50 5.63
CA PRO A 25 20.23 3.88 7.03
C PRO A 25 20.44 5.36 7.32
N ASP A 26 21.33 6.04 6.59
CA ASP A 26 21.55 7.49 6.72
C ASP A 26 20.41 8.34 6.14
N GLN A 27 19.41 7.72 5.52
CA GLN A 27 18.20 8.37 5.01
C GLN A 27 17.00 8.24 5.96
N THR A 28 17.16 7.61 7.12
CA THR A 28 16.15 7.63 8.18
C THR A 28 16.29 8.89 9.02
N PHE A 29 15.19 9.36 9.59
CA PHE A 29 15.17 10.57 10.42
C PHE A 29 14.58 10.26 11.78
N ASP A 30 15.28 10.60 12.85
CA ASP A 30 14.74 10.50 14.19
C ASP A 30 13.80 11.68 14.46
N ILE A 31 12.62 11.37 15.00
CA ILE A 31 11.56 12.32 15.30
C ILE A 31 10.98 12.03 16.68
N SER A 32 10.77 13.09 17.46
CA SER A 32 10.07 12.99 18.74
C SER A 32 8.61 13.40 18.59
N ILE A 33 7.69 12.48 18.88
CA ILE A 33 6.24 12.73 18.86
C ILE A 33 5.70 12.43 20.26
N ASN A 34 5.03 13.42 20.89
CA ASN A 34 4.49 13.29 22.26
C ASN A 34 5.54 12.82 23.29
N ASN A 35 6.77 13.33 23.20
CA ASN A 35 7.92 12.96 24.03
C ASN A 35 8.38 11.49 23.90
N LEU A 36 7.98 10.81 22.83
CA LEU A 36 8.49 9.48 22.45
C LEU A 36 9.31 9.61 21.17
N ASP A 37 10.45 8.95 21.15
CA ASP A 37 11.35 8.97 20.01
C ASP A 37 11.03 7.83 19.03
N TYR A 38 11.05 8.17 17.75
CA TYR A 38 10.78 7.27 16.65
C TYR A 38 11.81 7.48 15.55
N SER A 39 12.07 6.45 14.76
CA SER A 39 12.85 6.58 13.52
C SER A 39 11.94 6.43 12.30
N LEU A 40 11.86 7.48 11.49
CA LEU A 40 11.10 7.54 10.24
C LEU A 40 11.90 6.89 9.13
N PHE A 41 11.31 5.88 8.49
CA PHE A 41 11.95 5.13 7.41
C PHE A 41 11.14 5.10 6.12
N GLY A 42 9.90 5.59 6.12
CA GLY A 42 9.10 5.62 4.91
C GLY A 42 7.81 6.40 5.02
N LYS A 43 7.04 6.39 3.93
CA LYS A 43 5.70 6.95 3.86
C LYS A 43 4.83 6.19 2.87
N CYS A 44 3.53 6.37 2.99
CA CYS A 44 2.54 6.00 1.99
C CYS A 44 1.50 7.12 1.84
N TRP A 45 0.48 6.92 1.01
CA TRP A 45 -0.57 7.92 0.75
C TRP A 45 -1.31 8.43 2.00
N SER A 46 -1.31 7.66 3.10
CA SER A 46 -2.04 7.95 4.34
C SER A 46 -1.18 8.43 5.50
N GLY A 47 0.16 8.44 5.38
CA GLY A 47 1.03 8.83 6.49
C GLY A 47 2.49 8.41 6.37
N TYR A 48 3.19 8.41 7.50
CA TYR A 48 4.61 8.09 7.62
C TYR A 48 4.82 6.80 8.42
N PHE A 49 5.71 5.95 7.95
CA PHE A 49 6.12 4.75 8.68
C PHE A 49 7.27 5.06 9.62
N LEU A 50 7.08 4.66 10.87
CA LEU A 50 7.99 4.89 11.97
C LEU A 50 8.34 3.57 12.64
N THR A 51 9.53 3.50 13.22
CA THR A 51 9.91 2.47 14.19
C THR A 51 9.98 3.08 15.58
N ASP A 52 9.40 2.41 16.57
CA ASP A 52 9.51 2.81 17.98
C ASP A 52 10.81 2.26 18.62
N GLU A 53 11.05 2.61 19.88
CA GLU A 53 12.21 2.15 20.66
C GLU A 53 12.33 0.62 20.78
N LYS A 54 11.23 -0.12 20.59
CA LYS A 54 11.17 -1.59 20.65
C LYS A 54 11.35 -2.21 19.26
N GLY A 55 11.45 -1.39 18.21
CA GLY A 55 11.56 -1.81 16.82
C GLY A 55 10.22 -2.16 16.17
N CYS A 56 9.08 -1.91 16.85
CA CYS A 56 7.75 -2.09 16.27
C CYS A 56 7.53 -1.03 15.19
N VAL A 57 6.82 -1.41 14.13
CA VAL A 57 6.48 -0.54 13.02
C VAL A 57 5.06 -0.02 13.18
N VAL A 58 4.92 1.29 13.12
CA VAL A 58 3.63 2.00 13.16
C VAL A 58 3.52 2.97 11.99
N LEU A 59 2.29 3.25 11.59
CA LEU A 59 1.96 4.31 10.67
C LEU A 59 1.46 5.52 11.48
N PHE A 60 2.17 6.65 11.40
CA PHE A 60 1.68 7.93 11.87
C PHE A 60 0.83 8.59 10.77
N GLN A 61 -0.45 8.75 11.05
CA GLN A 61 -1.45 9.14 10.05
C GLN A 61 -1.40 10.63 9.71
N ASN A 62 -1.66 10.96 8.44
CA ASN A 62 -1.96 12.34 8.05
C ASN A 62 -3.43 12.66 8.39
N LYS A 63 -3.66 13.85 8.96
CA LYS A 63 -4.98 14.22 9.49
C LYS A 63 -6.12 14.36 8.48
N GLU A 64 -5.78 14.45 7.21
CA GLU A 64 -6.75 14.58 6.13
C GLU A 64 -7.19 13.21 5.57
N LYS A 65 -6.49 12.12 5.92
CA LYS A 65 -6.70 10.77 5.37
C LYS A 65 -6.66 9.70 6.47
N HIS A 66 -7.47 9.90 7.50
CA HIS A 66 -7.54 9.01 8.64
C HIS A 66 -8.38 7.75 8.36
N PHE A 67 -7.79 6.57 8.56
CA PHE A 67 -8.52 5.31 8.73
C PHE A 67 -9.11 5.12 10.14
N SER A 68 -8.64 5.88 11.13
CA SER A 68 -9.04 5.74 12.52
C SER A 68 -8.89 7.07 13.27
N ASP A 69 -9.53 7.20 14.43
CA ASP A 69 -9.37 8.35 15.32
C ASP A 69 -8.01 8.38 16.05
N SER A 70 -7.22 7.30 15.95
CA SER A 70 -5.86 7.25 16.48
C SER A 70 -4.89 7.94 15.52
N ASP A 71 -3.94 8.70 16.06
CA ASP A 71 -2.83 9.24 15.25
C ASP A 71 -1.88 8.12 14.76
N PHE A 72 -1.86 6.98 15.46
CA PHE A 72 -0.98 5.84 15.18
C PHE A 72 -1.78 4.57 14.88
N ILE A 73 -1.39 3.89 13.80
CA ILE A 73 -1.90 2.57 13.45
C ILE A 73 -0.77 1.56 13.54
N TYR A 74 -1.01 0.46 14.26
CA TYR A 74 -0.06 -0.64 14.31
C TYR A 74 0.10 -1.28 12.93
N THR A 75 1.34 -1.56 12.54
CA THR A 75 1.63 -2.17 11.24
C THR A 75 2.27 -3.54 11.40
N ASN A 76 3.39 -3.64 12.12
CA ASN A 76 4.08 -4.90 12.35
C ASN A 76 4.92 -4.83 13.63
N ASN A 77 5.25 -6.00 14.18
CA ASN A 77 6.08 -6.11 15.36
C ASN A 77 7.56 -5.81 15.10
N SER A 78 7.99 -5.80 13.83
CA SER A 78 9.38 -5.51 13.47
C SER A 78 9.51 -5.09 12.00
N LEU A 79 10.62 -4.42 11.66
CA LEU A 79 10.94 -4.07 10.28
C LEU A 79 11.09 -5.29 9.33
N PRO A 80 11.71 -6.42 9.74
CA PRO A 80 11.70 -7.65 8.92
C PRO A 80 10.29 -8.19 8.64
N TYR A 81 9.39 -8.12 9.62
CA TYR A 81 7.99 -8.54 9.41
C TYR A 81 7.25 -7.57 8.50
N PHE A 82 7.49 -6.27 8.65
CA PHE A 82 7.00 -5.25 7.71
C PHE A 82 7.45 -5.52 6.27
N LEU A 83 8.74 -5.80 6.05
CA LEU A 83 9.27 -6.13 4.72
C LEU A 83 8.56 -7.36 4.13
N LYS A 84 8.34 -8.39 4.96
CA LYS A 84 7.63 -9.60 4.54
C LYS A 84 6.18 -9.30 4.17
N SER A 85 5.44 -8.57 5.01
CA SER A 85 4.06 -8.15 4.73
C SER A 85 3.96 -7.29 3.47
N TYR A 86 4.85 -6.31 3.31
CA TYR A 86 4.89 -5.45 2.13
C TYR A 86 5.18 -6.24 0.85
N SER A 87 6.09 -7.20 0.91
CA SER A 87 6.40 -8.07 -0.24
C SER A 87 5.20 -8.94 -0.63
N LEU A 88 4.47 -9.48 0.35
CA LEU A 88 3.23 -10.22 0.11
C LEU A 88 2.15 -9.35 -0.53
N PHE A 89 1.97 -8.13 -0.02
CA PHE A 89 1.08 -7.14 -0.60
C PHE A 89 1.42 -6.86 -2.07
N MET A 90 2.67 -6.52 -2.36
CA MET A 90 3.12 -6.25 -3.74
C MET A 90 2.91 -7.45 -4.66
N SER A 91 3.18 -8.67 -4.18
CA SER A 91 2.89 -9.89 -4.92
C SER A 91 1.39 -10.03 -5.24
N GLY A 92 0.51 -9.70 -4.29
CA GLY A 92 -0.94 -9.68 -4.50
C GLY A 92 -1.36 -8.66 -5.57
N ILE A 93 -0.80 -7.44 -5.51
CA ILE A 93 -1.06 -6.41 -6.52
C ILE A 93 -0.64 -6.88 -7.92
N PHE A 94 0.53 -7.52 -8.05
CA PHE A 94 0.96 -8.06 -9.36
C PHE A 94 0.04 -9.18 -9.85
N LEU A 95 -0.46 -10.03 -8.96
CA LEU A 95 -1.42 -11.08 -9.33
C LEU A 95 -2.74 -10.48 -9.84
N LEU A 96 -3.25 -9.44 -9.17
CA LEU A 96 -4.44 -8.72 -9.60
C LEU A 96 -4.24 -8.03 -10.96
N LYS A 97 -3.08 -7.38 -11.17
CA LYS A 97 -2.71 -6.79 -12.46
C LYS A 97 -2.68 -7.83 -13.58
N ALA A 98 -2.12 -9.01 -13.31
CA ALA A 98 -2.00 -10.09 -14.29
C ALA A 98 -3.36 -10.66 -14.72
N ASN A 99 -4.37 -10.61 -13.84
CA ASN A 99 -5.68 -11.21 -14.04
C ASN A 99 -6.80 -10.15 -14.13
N ARG A 100 -6.52 -9.03 -14.79
CA ARG A 100 -7.42 -7.87 -14.90
C ARG A 100 -8.85 -8.19 -15.35
N GLU A 101 -9.03 -9.22 -16.17
CA GLU A 101 -10.33 -9.60 -16.74
C GLU A 101 -11.28 -10.17 -15.67
N ILE A 102 -10.72 -10.75 -14.62
CA ILE A 102 -11.42 -11.34 -13.47
C ILE A 102 -11.03 -10.63 -12.17
N PHE A 103 -10.64 -9.35 -12.27
CA PHE A 103 -10.11 -8.57 -11.16
C PHE A 103 -11.03 -8.58 -9.92
N LEU A 104 -12.33 -8.35 -10.13
CA LEU A 104 -13.33 -8.33 -9.05
C LEU A 104 -13.50 -9.69 -8.37
N GLU A 105 -13.28 -10.78 -9.09
CA GLU A 105 -13.39 -12.14 -8.54
C GLU A 105 -12.14 -12.50 -7.74
N MET A 106 -10.96 -12.03 -8.17
CA MET A 106 -9.69 -12.31 -7.54
C MET A 106 -9.34 -11.40 -6.37
N SER A 107 -9.96 -10.22 -6.26
CA SER A 107 -9.70 -9.27 -5.17
C SER A 107 -9.91 -9.92 -3.80
N SER A 108 -11.00 -10.67 -3.64
CA SER A 108 -11.33 -11.33 -2.38
C SER A 108 -10.37 -12.47 -2.01
N GLU A 109 -9.92 -13.24 -3.01
CA GLU A 109 -8.92 -14.28 -2.80
C GLU A 109 -7.56 -13.67 -2.39
N VAL A 110 -7.13 -12.62 -3.07
CA VAL A 110 -5.86 -11.92 -2.76
C VAL A 110 -5.91 -11.26 -1.38
N SER A 111 -7.03 -10.61 -1.05
CA SER A 111 -7.29 -10.02 0.26
C SER A 111 -7.17 -11.08 1.36
N SER A 112 -7.96 -12.15 1.27
CA SER A 112 -7.96 -13.23 2.26
C SER A 112 -6.58 -13.88 2.40
N SER A 113 -5.89 -14.13 1.28
CA SER A 113 -4.56 -14.72 1.28
C SER A 113 -3.51 -13.82 1.95
N LEU A 114 -3.63 -12.50 1.81
CA LEU A 114 -2.73 -11.55 2.45
C LEU A 114 -2.85 -11.62 3.98
N VAL A 115 -4.06 -11.52 4.52
CA VAL A 115 -4.34 -11.56 5.97
C VAL A 115 -3.93 -12.90 6.56
N GLU A 116 -4.25 -14.01 5.89
CA GLU A 116 -3.86 -15.35 6.32
C GLU A 116 -2.34 -15.47 6.45
N LYS A 117 -1.60 -15.09 5.39
CA LYS A 117 -0.14 -15.21 5.37
C LYS A 117 0.55 -14.30 6.38
N ILE A 118 0.03 -13.08 6.61
CA ILE A 118 0.56 -12.17 7.63
C ILE A 118 0.31 -12.73 9.03
N SER A 119 -0.90 -13.26 9.27
CA SER A 119 -1.29 -13.83 10.57
C SER A 119 -0.37 -14.96 11.04
N LEU A 120 0.27 -15.69 10.12
CA LEU A 120 1.20 -16.77 10.43
C LEU A 120 2.49 -16.31 11.13
N PHE A 121 2.90 -15.05 10.94
CA PHE A 121 4.13 -14.53 11.55
C PHE A 121 3.92 -13.28 12.40
N ASP A 122 2.79 -12.58 12.23
CA ASP A 122 2.45 -11.37 12.97
C ASP A 122 0.93 -11.23 13.06
N LYS A 123 0.32 -11.97 14.00
CA LYS A 123 -1.13 -12.01 14.15
C LYS A 123 -1.76 -10.62 14.38
N PRO A 124 -1.22 -9.75 15.26
CA PRO A 124 -1.77 -8.41 15.44
C PRO A 124 -1.76 -7.59 14.15
N ALA A 125 -0.72 -7.73 13.32
CA ALA A 125 -0.60 -6.98 12.07
C ALA A 125 -1.76 -7.23 11.08
N ALA A 126 -2.36 -8.42 11.15
CA ALA A 126 -3.45 -8.85 10.29
C ALA A 126 -4.86 -8.50 10.82
N GLU A 127 -4.98 -7.93 12.02
CA GLU A 127 -6.27 -7.50 12.58
C GLU A 127 -6.89 -6.38 11.75
N GLU A 128 -8.22 -6.37 11.63
CA GLU A 128 -8.99 -5.47 10.76
C GLU A 128 -8.73 -3.98 11.03
N THR A 129 -8.45 -3.61 12.29
CA THR A 129 -8.17 -2.23 12.70
C THR A 129 -6.72 -1.80 12.47
N ASN A 130 -5.84 -2.73 12.13
CA ASN A 130 -4.42 -2.49 11.91
C ASN A 130 -4.12 -2.35 10.42
N PHE A 131 -2.93 -1.84 10.11
CA PHE A 131 -2.62 -1.37 8.76
C PHE A 131 -2.90 -2.42 7.68
N TRP A 132 -2.46 -3.67 7.85
CA TRP A 132 -2.66 -4.69 6.82
C TRP A 132 -4.10 -5.21 6.75
N GLY A 133 -4.86 -5.20 7.86
CA GLY A 133 -6.30 -5.45 7.82
C GLY A 133 -7.02 -4.40 6.99
N ILE A 134 -6.69 -3.12 7.19
CA ILE A 134 -7.21 -2.00 6.38
C ILE A 134 -6.81 -2.15 4.91
N ILE A 135 -5.54 -2.50 4.61
CA ILE A 135 -5.09 -2.80 3.24
C ILE A 135 -5.93 -3.91 2.62
N SER A 136 -6.16 -4.99 3.36
CA SER A 136 -6.93 -6.14 2.87
C SER A 136 -8.35 -5.73 2.50
N TYR A 137 -9.00 -4.95 3.36
CA TYR A 137 -10.33 -4.39 3.07
C TYR A 137 -10.32 -3.54 1.80
N LEU A 138 -9.31 -2.68 1.62
CA LEU A 138 -9.17 -1.87 0.39
C LEU A 138 -8.93 -2.74 -0.87
N ILE A 139 -8.26 -3.89 -0.75
CA ILE A 139 -8.14 -4.84 -1.85
C ILE A 139 -9.52 -5.42 -2.17
N ASP A 140 -10.22 -5.97 -1.17
CA ASP A 140 -11.50 -6.66 -1.33
C ASP A 140 -12.58 -5.75 -1.92
N ASP A 141 -12.70 -4.53 -1.38
CA ASP A 141 -13.64 -3.49 -1.84
C ASP A 141 -13.18 -2.80 -3.15
N CYS A 142 -12.09 -3.25 -3.75
CA CYS A 142 -11.50 -2.64 -4.95
C CYS A 142 -11.15 -1.14 -4.77
N GLY A 143 -11.00 -0.69 -3.52
CA GLY A 143 -10.55 0.66 -3.16
C GLY A 143 -9.08 0.92 -3.55
N ILE A 144 -8.33 -0.14 -3.81
CA ILE A 144 -7.01 -0.11 -4.44
C ILE A 144 -7.19 0.11 -5.95
N LYS A 145 -6.88 1.32 -6.40
CA LYS A 145 -6.89 1.66 -7.83
C LYS A 145 -5.78 0.90 -8.56
N ILE A 146 -6.16 -0.10 -9.34
CA ILE A 146 -5.31 -0.61 -10.42
C ILE A 146 -5.65 0.23 -11.63
N ASN A 147 -4.91 1.34 -11.82
CA ASN A 147 -5.16 2.29 -12.92
C ASN A 147 -5.38 1.54 -14.25
N ILE A 148 -6.58 1.65 -14.80
CA ILE A 148 -6.87 1.49 -16.22
C ILE A 148 -6.92 2.93 -16.76
N PRO A 149 -5.86 3.46 -17.38
CA PRO A 149 -5.67 4.90 -17.60
C PRO A 149 -6.51 5.49 -18.74
N VAL A 150 -7.62 4.84 -19.12
CA VAL A 150 -8.56 5.40 -20.10
C VAL A 150 -9.09 6.76 -19.62
N SER A 151 -9.32 6.93 -18.31
CA SER A 151 -9.77 8.21 -17.72
C SER A 151 -8.71 9.31 -17.82
N LYS A 152 -7.43 9.01 -17.56
CA LYS A 152 -6.32 9.97 -17.68
C LYS A 152 -5.99 10.34 -19.13
N TYR A 153 -6.32 9.49 -20.11
CA TYR A 153 -6.19 9.80 -21.54
C TYR A 153 -7.23 10.83 -22.03
N ILE A 154 -8.45 10.76 -21.50
CA ILE A 154 -9.54 11.70 -21.82
C ILE A 154 -9.33 13.04 -21.11
N GLU A 155 -8.87 13.04 -19.87
CA GLU A 155 -8.61 14.26 -19.08
C GLU A 155 -7.38 15.06 -19.56
N SER A 156 -6.48 14.45 -20.33
CA SER A 156 -5.23 15.08 -20.79
C SER A 156 -5.28 15.63 -22.23
N ASP A 157 -6.45 15.64 -22.89
CA ASP A 157 -6.63 16.08 -24.28
C ASP A 157 -5.73 15.34 -25.31
N ARG A 158 -5.21 14.17 -24.94
CA ARG A 158 -4.35 13.35 -25.81
C ARG A 158 -5.12 12.37 -26.68
N PHE A 159 -6.44 12.29 -26.51
CA PHE A 159 -7.31 11.51 -27.37
C PHE A 159 -7.70 12.35 -28.60
N GLN A 160 -7.01 12.11 -29.72
CA GLN A 160 -7.51 12.56 -31.03
C GLN A 160 -8.23 11.39 -31.69
N PRO A 161 -9.57 11.42 -31.83
CA PRO A 161 -10.25 10.45 -32.66
C PRO A 161 -9.82 10.69 -34.11
N ASN A 162 -9.07 9.75 -34.67
CA ASN A 162 -8.70 9.81 -36.08
C ASN A 162 -9.98 9.85 -36.94
N SER A 163 -10.04 10.85 -37.81
CA SER A 163 -11.04 11.00 -38.87
C SER A 163 -10.84 9.95 -39.96
#